data_AF-A0A502G5A6-F1
#
_entry.id   AF-A0A502G5A6-F1
#
_cell.length_a   1.000
_cell.length_b   1.000
_cell.length_c   1.000
_cell.angle_alpha   90.00
_cell.angle_beta   90.00
_cell.angle_gamma   90.00
#
_symmetry.space_group_name_H-M   'P 1'
#
loop_
_entity.id
_entity.type
_entity.pdbx_description
1 polymer ?
#
loop_
_entity_poly.entity_id
_entity_poly.type
_entity_poly.pdbx_seq_one_letter_code
_entity_poly.pdbx_strand_id
1 'polypeptide(L)' 'MKNDWKKLIPQCFCYGEREFVGHPSEEETAFELLVQLRARSIGLATFMAEVGRQLKDMPKLDAATEMRTVRARFEPWLLD' A
#
# COMPACT_ATOMS: atom_id res chain seq x y z
N MET A 1 7.63 17.02 9.62
CA MET A 1 7.83 16.52 8.23
C MET A 1 6.58 15.76 7.83
N LYS A 2 5.92 16.07 6.70
CA LYS A 2 4.85 15.21 6.19
C LYS A 2 5.50 13.88 5.79
N ASN A 3 5.17 12.79 6.48
CA ASN A 3 5.60 11.45 6.06
C ASN A 3 5.24 11.25 4.58
N ASP A 4 6.19 10.78 3.78
CA ASP A 4 5.94 10.44 2.39
C ASP A 4 5.10 9.16 2.37
N TRP A 5 3.88 9.22 1.82
CA TRP A 5 2.95 8.09 1.79
C TRP A 5 3.58 6.84 1.15
N LYS A 6 4.54 7.02 0.24
CA LYS A 6 5.32 5.93 -0.36
C LYS A 6 6.09 5.10 0.66
N LYS A 7 6.53 5.71 1.76
CA LYS A 7 7.23 5.05 2.87
C LYS A 7 6.27 4.33 3.84
N LEU A 8 5.00 4.71 3.84
CA LEU A 8 3.97 4.07 4.66
C LEU A 8 3.45 2.77 4.02
N ILE A 9 3.57 2.60 2.71
CA ILE A 9 3.15 1.36 2.03
C ILE A 9 3.90 0.11 2.55
N PRO A 10 5.25 0.07 2.65
CA PRO A 10 5.97 -1.08 3.20
C PRO A 10 5.67 -1.33 4.67
N GLN A 11 5.38 -0.28 5.43
CA GLN A 11 4.98 -0.38 6.83
C GLN A 11 3.57 -0.98 6.95
N CYS A 12 2.65 -0.52 6.10
CA CYS A 12 1.27 -0.98 6.07
C CYS A 12 1.16 -2.47 5.75
N PHE A 13 1.99 -3.02 4.86
CA PHE A 13 1.88 -4.42 4.43
C PHE A 13 3.09 -5.29 4.83
N CYS A 14 3.90 -4.81 5.78
CA CYS A 14 5.07 -5.51 6.34
C CYS A 14 6.14 -6.02 5.37
N TYR A 15 6.12 -5.67 4.08
CA TYR A 15 7.13 -6.19 3.15
C TYR A 15 8.55 -5.62 3.33
N GLY A 16 8.74 -4.67 4.26
CA GLY A 16 10.07 -4.29 4.77
C GLY A 16 10.83 -5.44 5.45
N GLU A 17 10.10 -6.44 5.97
CA GLU A 17 10.66 -7.65 6.58
C GLU A 17 10.66 -8.86 5.62
N ARG A 18 10.33 -8.63 4.33
CA ARG A 18 10.21 -9.65 3.26
C ARG A 18 9.06 -10.65 3.44
N GLU A 19 8.13 -10.39 4.35
CA GLU A 19 6.85 -11.10 4.43
C GLU A 19 5.71 -10.15 4.10
N PHE A 20 4.93 -10.46 3.07
CA PHE A 20 3.68 -9.76 2.82
C PHE A 20 2.63 -10.36 3.74
N VAL A 21 2.33 -9.63 4.80
CA VAL A 21 1.23 -10.02 5.67
C VAL A 21 -0.02 -9.49 4.99
N GLY A 22 -0.91 -10.39 4.52
CA GLY A 22 -2.07 -10.10 3.67
C GLY A 22 -3.17 -9.21 4.28
N HIS A 23 -2.82 -8.44 5.31
CA HIS A 23 -3.63 -7.44 5.97
C HIS A 23 -2.73 -6.26 6.35
N PRO A 24 -3.31 -5.06 6.59
CA PRO A 24 -2.55 -4.01 7.23
C PRO A 24 -1.98 -4.56 8.54
N SER A 25 -0.66 -4.61 8.68
CA SER A 25 0.00 -5.17 9.86
C SER A 25 -0.28 -4.33 11.10
N GLU A 26 -0.50 -3.03 10.91
CA GLU A 26 -0.90 -2.06 11.93
C GLU A 26 -2.04 -1.18 11.40
N GLU A 27 -3.17 -1.17 12.10
CA GLU A 27 -4.36 -0.38 11.76
C GLU A 27 -4.04 1.12 11.67
N GLU A 28 -3.22 1.63 12.60
CA GLU A 28 -2.78 3.03 12.64
C GLU A 28 -2.05 3.44 11.36
N THR A 29 -1.13 2.60 10.87
CA THR A 29 -0.37 2.84 9.64
C THR A 29 -1.28 2.79 8.41
N ALA A 30 -2.26 1.87 8.38
CA ALA A 30 -3.26 1.80 7.33
C ALA A 30 -4.09 3.10 7.25
N PHE A 31 -4.49 3.61 8.42
CA PHE A 31 -5.25 4.83 8.53
C PHE A 31 -4.41 6.07 8.16
N GLU A 32 -3.15 6.16 8.62
CA GLU A 32 -2.23 7.24 8.24
C GLU A 32 -2.00 7.26 6.72
N LEU A 33 -1.79 6.08 6.12
CA LEU A 33 -1.64 5.94 4.68
C LEU A 33 -2.89 6.44 3.95
N LEU A 34 -4.09 6.01 4.38
CA LEU A 34 -5.34 6.44 3.77
C LEU A 34 -5.54 7.97 3.88
N VAL A 35 -5.27 8.55 5.05
CA VAL A 35 -5.34 10.00 5.29
C VAL A 35 -4.39 10.75 4.35
N GLN A 36 -3.16 10.27 4.20
CA GLN A 36 -2.17 10.89 3.32
C GLN A 36 -2.57 10.80 1.84
N LEU A 37 -3.10 9.67 1.40
CA LEU A 37 -3.59 9.49 0.03
C LEU A 37 -4.74 10.45 -0.27
N ARG A 38 -5.73 10.55 0.63
CA ARG A 38 -6.85 11.49 0.50
C ARG A 38 -6.43 12.95 0.54
N ALA A 39 -5.57 13.33 1.48
CA ALA A 39 -5.08 14.70 1.62
C ALA A 39 -4.25 15.19 0.41
N ARG A 40 -3.73 14.25 -0.40
CA ARG A 40 -2.95 14.53 -1.61
C ARG A 40 -3.73 14.24 -2.91
N SER A 41 -5.02 13.90 -2.81
CA SER A 41 -5.86 13.54 -3.96
C SER A 41 -5.28 12.40 -4.81
N ILE A 42 -4.68 11.40 -4.17
CA ILE A 42 -4.12 10.22 -4.84
C ILE A 42 -5.21 9.16 -4.97
N GLY A 43 -5.63 8.90 -6.20
CA GLY A 43 -6.62 7.87 -6.54
C GLY A 43 -6.05 6.45 -6.56
N LEU A 44 -6.93 5.47 -6.72
CA LEU A 44 -6.61 4.04 -6.67
C LEU A 44 -5.57 3.66 -7.73
N ALA A 45 -5.72 4.10 -8.99
CA ALA A 45 -4.76 3.79 -10.05
C ALA A 45 -3.32 4.22 -9.72
N THR A 46 -3.15 5.43 -9.17
CA THR A 46 -1.81 5.96 -8.80
C THR A 46 -1.22 5.20 -7.62
N PHE A 47 -2.04 4.89 -6.62
CA PHE A 47 -1.62 4.10 -5.47
C PHE A 47 -1.18 2.69 -5.90
N MET A 48 -1.98 2.00 -6.72
CA MET A 48 -1.67 0.65 -7.20
C MET A 48 -0.41 0.61 -8.08
N ALA A 49 -0.18 1.63 -8.92
CA ALA A 49 1.05 1.73 -9.71
C ALA A 49 2.31 1.81 -8.83
N GLU A 50 2.23 2.53 -7.71
CA GLU A 50 3.32 2.62 -6.75
C GLU A 50 3.55 1.30 -6.01
N VAL A 51 2.48 0.65 -5.54
CA VAL A 51 2.55 -0.67 -4.90
C VAL A 51 3.23 -1.68 -5.84
N GLY A 52 2.79 -1.74 -7.10
CA GLY A 52 3.38 -2.63 -8.10
C GLY A 52 4.85 -2.34 -8.37
N ARG A 53 5.25 -1.06 -8.36
CA ARG A 53 6.67 -0.68 -8.46
C ARG A 53 7.49 -1.22 -7.30
N GLN A 54 7.01 -1.11 -6.07
CA GLN A 54 7.73 -1.57 -4.88
C GLN A 54 7.82 -3.10 -4.79
N LEU A 55 6.78 -3.81 -5.22
CA LEU A 55 6.76 -5.27 -5.27
C LEU A 55 7.69 -5.85 -6.35
N LYS A 56 7.98 -5.09 -7.43
CA LYS A 56 8.87 -5.55 -8.52
C LYS A 56 10.28 -5.90 -8.02
N ASP A 57 10.74 -5.22 -6.96
CA ASP A 57 12.07 -5.42 -6.38
C ASP A 57 12.07 -6.56 -5.32
N MET A 58 10.97 -7.32 -5.20
CA MET A 58 10.77 -8.35 -4.18
C MET A 58 10.54 -9.74 -4.80
N PRO A 59 11.62 -10.46 -5.17
CA PRO A 59 11.53 -11.72 -5.91
C PRO A 59 10.90 -12.89 -5.14
N LYS A 60 10.60 -12.73 -3.84
CA LYS A 60 9.99 -13.76 -2.98
C LYS A 60 8.47 -13.62 -2.85
N LEU A 61 7.87 -12.57 -3.40
CA LEU A 61 6.44 -12.30 -3.29
C LEU A 61 5.73 -12.60 -4.62
N ASP A 62 4.53 -13.16 -4.55
CA ASP A 62 3.64 -13.23 -5.70
C ASP A 62 2.96 -11.88 -5.90
N ALA A 63 3.62 -11.01 -6.67
CA ALA A 63 3.15 -9.65 -6.91
C ALA A 63 1.70 -9.59 -7.43
N ALA A 64 1.23 -10.59 -8.20
CA ALA A 64 -0.15 -10.58 -8.70
C ALA A 64 -1.17 -10.85 -7.58
N THR A 65 -0.84 -11.76 -6.66
CA THR A 65 -1.67 -12.03 -5.49
C THR A 65 -1.67 -10.86 -4.51
N GLU A 66 -0.51 -10.27 -4.23
CA GLU A 66 -0.43 -9.13 -3.31
C GLU A 66 -1.15 -7.90 -3.84
N MET A 67 -1.02 -7.61 -5.14
CA MET A 67 -1.74 -6.51 -5.77
C MET A 67 -3.27 -6.68 -5.67
N ARG A 68 -3.80 -7.91 -5.79
CA ARG A 68 -5.24 -8.16 -5.58
C ARG A 68 -5.65 -7.88 -4.15
N THR A 69 -4.86 -8.32 -3.18
CA THR A 69 -5.11 -8.09 -1.76
C THR A 69 -5.12 -6.61 -1.43
N VAL A 70 -4.12 -5.86 -1.89
CA VAL A 70 -4.05 -4.39 -1.68
C VAL A 70 -5.27 -3.70 -2.29
N ARG A 71 -5.62 -4.04 -3.53
CA ARG A 71 -6.79 -3.45 -4.20
C ARG A 71 -8.07 -3.66 -3.41
N ALA A 72 -8.36 -4.90 -2.99
CA ALA A 72 -9.59 -5.22 -2.26
C ALA A 72 -9.74 -4.43 -0.94
N ARG A 73 -8.64 -4.01 -0.32
CA ARG A 73 -8.65 -3.23 0.93
C ARG A 73 -8.83 -1.73 0.71
N PHE A 74 -8.30 -1.18 -0.38
CA PHE A 74 -8.27 0.27 -0.62
C PHE A 74 -9.30 0.76 -1.64
N GLU A 75 -9.79 -0.10 -2.53
CA GLU A 75 -10.81 0.24 -3.54
C GLU A 75 -12.11 0.85 -2.94
N PRO A 76 -12.62 0.42 -1.76
CA PRO A 76 -13.77 1.08 -1.15
C PRO A 76 -13.52 2.53 -0.70
N TRP A 77 -12.25 2.91 -0.52
CA TRP A 77 -11.85 4.14 0.14
C TRP A 77 -11.11 5.12 -0.76
N LEU A 78 -10.48 4.66 -1.83
CA LEU A 78 -9.79 5.48 -2.81
C LEU A 78 -10.65 5.52 -4.07
N LEU A 79 -11.22 6.69 -4.33
CA LEU A 79 -11.89 6.95 -5.59
C LEU A 79 -10.86 7.59 -6.52
N ASP A 80 -10.70 7.00 -7.68
CA ASP A 80 -10.44 7.75 -8.92
C ASP A 80 -11.78 8.13 -9.59
#